data_AF-A0A0T2KWI5-F1
#
_entry.id   AF-A0A0T2KWI5-F1
#
_cell.length_a   1.000
_cell.length_b   1.000
_cell.length_c   1.000
_cell.angle_alpha   90.00
_cell.angle_beta   90.00
_cell.angle_gamma   90.00
#
_symmetry.space_group_name_H-M   'P 1'
#
loop_
_entity.id
_entity.type
_entity.pdbx_description
1 polymer ?
#
loop_
_entity_poly.entity_id
_entity_poly.type
_entity_poly.pdbx_seq_one_letter_code
_entity_poly.pdbx_strand_id
1 'polypeptide(L)'
;MESADESPQLGDIDIDRSALTQDGFPLAALASELGFLVDEQSAVDAPSEGWRVLKRPSAGGFLLLGSPTDAALQTWRLAQVNTGAADAIAQVIPGTVSLRKSRAERRSSLELRWPPMMTTTDAAADEYVIDIVNTGDTRWIPDGDGFHVVGVFTEPGTTDFGFSWASMGHGPAVPLDPGEYARVSVALNQGTRADLVPGRHDLHAIMVGLNLRPEHPLAVDLSSAQIARYRERWRGRSSSPDDRRRMLDLQVQRLRAQIAAGASLVAVAEMVAAAESDAEAVISLATLLDCDEASAQAVYDSALRELRPGYAPTLEERLTETTRLRDAV
;
A
#
# COMPACT_ATOMS: atom_id res chain seq x y z
N MET A 1 26.85 -3.07 4.97
CA MET A 1 25.39 -2.96 4.86
C MET A 1 25.13 -1.97 3.75
N GLU A 2 24.69 -2.46 2.60
CA GLU A 2 24.37 -1.64 1.43
C GLU A 2 23.21 -0.70 1.78
N SER A 3 23.22 0.53 1.26
CA SER A 3 22.08 1.44 1.43
C SER A 3 20.87 0.80 0.75
N ALA A 4 19.68 0.84 1.36
CA ALA A 4 18.45 0.30 0.77
C ALA A 4 18.15 0.89 -0.62
N ASP A 5 18.70 2.07 -0.92
CA ASP A 5 18.57 2.76 -2.19
C ASP A 5 19.43 2.17 -3.33
N GLU A 6 20.54 1.53 -2.97
CA GLU A 6 21.51 0.88 -3.87
C GLU A 6 21.19 -0.61 -4.10
N SER A 7 20.31 -1.17 -3.26
CA SER A 7 19.86 -2.55 -3.36
C SER A 7 18.83 -2.74 -4.49
N PRO A 8 18.88 -3.87 -5.23
CA PRO A 8 17.85 -4.22 -6.21
C PRO A 8 16.52 -4.54 -5.51
N GLN A 9 15.44 -4.61 -6.31
CA GLN A 9 14.10 -4.78 -5.77
C GLN A 9 13.35 -5.97 -6.37
N LEU A 10 12.55 -6.65 -5.56
CA LEU A 10 11.54 -7.60 -5.99
C LEU A 10 10.16 -7.08 -5.55
N GLY A 11 9.34 -6.66 -6.51
CA GLY A 11 8.23 -5.77 -6.21
C GLY A 11 8.77 -4.51 -5.55
N ASP A 12 8.11 -3.99 -4.51
CA ASP A 12 8.54 -2.76 -3.81
C ASP A 12 9.52 -3.02 -2.64
N ILE A 13 10.07 -4.24 -2.56
CA ILE A 13 10.92 -4.67 -1.44
C ILE A 13 12.39 -4.63 -1.87
N ASP A 14 13.19 -3.87 -1.14
CA ASP A 14 14.66 -3.85 -1.29
C ASP A 14 15.27 -5.16 -0.77
N ILE A 15 16.13 -5.76 -1.59
CA ILE A 15 16.76 -7.07 -1.37
C ILE A 15 18.28 -6.91 -1.39
N ASP A 16 18.95 -7.49 -0.39
CA ASP A 16 20.41 -7.54 -0.38
C ASP A 16 20.93 -8.35 -1.59
N ARG A 17 21.86 -7.78 -2.36
CA ARG A 17 22.44 -8.44 -3.54
C ARG A 17 23.04 -9.80 -3.22
N SER A 18 23.64 -9.96 -2.04
CA SER A 18 24.25 -11.22 -1.63
C SER A 18 23.20 -12.33 -1.43
N ALA A 19 21.98 -11.99 -1.00
CA ALA A 19 20.89 -12.95 -0.82
C ALA A 19 20.41 -13.54 -2.15
N LEU A 20 20.53 -12.79 -3.25
CA LEU A 20 20.15 -13.26 -4.59
C LEU A 20 21.09 -14.36 -5.12
N THR A 21 22.34 -14.37 -4.67
CA THR A 21 23.39 -15.30 -5.13
C THR A 21 23.64 -16.47 -4.19
N GLN A 22 22.97 -16.52 -3.04
CA GLN A 22 23.11 -17.63 -2.09
C GLN A 22 22.57 -18.94 -2.68
N ASP A 23 23.10 -20.06 -2.19
CA ASP A 23 22.57 -21.38 -2.52
C ASP A 23 21.10 -21.47 -2.10
N GLY A 24 20.31 -22.11 -2.95
CA GLY A 24 18.90 -22.34 -2.70
C GLY A 24 18.65 -23.76 -2.21
N PHE A 25 17.57 -23.92 -1.46
CA PHE A 25 17.16 -25.15 -0.80
C PHE A 25 15.71 -25.49 -1.15
N PRO A 26 15.24 -26.71 -0.86
CA PRO A 26 13.82 -27.01 -0.89
C PRO A 26 13.06 -26.12 0.09
N LEU A 27 11.87 -25.64 -0.29
CA LEU A 27 11.06 -24.78 0.60
C LEU A 27 10.75 -25.48 1.93
N ALA A 28 10.45 -26.78 1.89
CA ALA A 28 10.20 -27.59 3.08
C ALA A 28 11.43 -27.72 3.99
N ALA A 29 12.64 -27.74 3.41
CA ALA A 29 13.87 -27.77 4.20
C ALA A 29 14.08 -26.45 4.95
N LEU A 30 13.87 -25.31 4.28
CA LEU A 30 13.90 -24.00 4.93
C LEU A 30 12.82 -23.86 6.00
N ALA A 31 11.62 -24.39 5.74
CA ALA A 31 10.51 -24.39 6.70
C ALA A 31 10.90 -25.13 7.99
N SER A 32 11.50 -26.32 7.84
CA SER A 32 12.00 -27.10 8.97
C SER A 32 13.14 -26.42 9.72
N GLU A 33 14.07 -25.77 9.01
CA GLU A 33 15.21 -25.09 9.63
C GLU A 33 14.80 -23.82 10.40
N LEU A 34 13.88 -23.03 9.83
CA LEU A 34 13.48 -21.73 10.36
C LEU A 34 12.23 -21.79 11.24
N GLY A 35 11.61 -22.98 11.38
CA GLY A 35 10.50 -23.21 12.30
C GLY A 35 9.15 -22.64 11.84
N PHE A 36 8.83 -22.76 10.55
CA PHE A 36 7.53 -22.38 9.99
C PHE A 36 6.89 -23.53 9.21
N LEU A 37 5.58 -23.42 8.93
CA LEU A 37 4.84 -24.36 8.08
C LEU A 37 4.66 -23.78 6.68
N VAL A 38 4.45 -24.63 5.66
CA VAL A 38 4.16 -24.18 4.30
C VAL A 38 2.67 -24.35 4.03
N ASP A 39 2.02 -23.31 3.51
CA ASP A 39 0.66 -23.44 2.98
C ASP A 39 0.69 -24.18 1.64
N GLU A 40 0.38 -25.48 1.69
CA GLU A 40 0.37 -26.38 0.53
C GLU A 40 -0.53 -25.89 -0.60
N GLN A 41 -1.63 -25.17 -0.29
CA GLN A 41 -2.54 -24.65 -1.32
C GLN A 41 -1.88 -23.52 -2.12
N SER A 42 -1.13 -22.65 -1.44
CA SER A 42 -0.38 -21.58 -2.10
C SER A 42 0.82 -22.12 -2.91
N ALA A 43 1.37 -23.26 -2.48
CA ALA A 43 2.61 -23.82 -2.99
C ALA A 43 2.46 -24.81 -4.17
N VAL A 44 1.23 -25.02 -4.68
CA VAL A 44 0.98 -26.01 -5.76
C VAL A 44 1.89 -25.81 -6.97
N ASP A 45 2.10 -24.56 -7.39
CA ASP A 45 2.94 -24.19 -8.54
C ASP A 45 4.27 -23.56 -8.09
N ALA A 46 4.73 -23.86 -6.88
CA ALA A 46 6.02 -23.39 -6.39
C ALA A 46 7.17 -24.25 -6.96
N PRO A 47 8.33 -23.66 -7.29
CA PRO A 47 9.53 -24.43 -7.57
C PRO A 47 9.85 -25.38 -6.40
N SER A 48 10.24 -26.62 -6.70
CA SER A 48 10.60 -27.59 -5.66
C SER A 48 11.91 -27.24 -4.96
N GLU A 49 12.79 -26.52 -5.65
CA GLU A 49 14.15 -26.17 -5.23
C GLU A 49 14.41 -24.67 -5.39
N GLY A 50 15.55 -24.23 -4.86
CA GLY A 50 16.03 -22.87 -5.09
C GLY A 50 15.44 -21.83 -4.13
N TRP A 51 14.79 -22.22 -3.04
CA TRP A 51 14.31 -21.24 -2.08
C TRP A 51 15.46 -20.73 -1.22
N ARG A 52 15.46 -19.42 -0.94
CA ARG A 52 16.42 -18.79 -0.03
C ARG A 52 15.79 -17.60 0.68
N VAL A 53 16.39 -17.20 1.80
CA VAL A 53 15.94 -16.04 2.57
C VAL A 53 16.40 -14.77 1.87
N LEU A 54 15.45 -14.00 1.34
CA LEU A 54 15.72 -12.73 0.66
C LEU A 54 15.70 -11.55 1.62
N LYS A 55 14.84 -11.59 2.64
CA LYS A 55 14.75 -10.52 3.64
C LYS A 55 14.31 -11.10 4.98
N ARG A 56 15.06 -10.79 6.04
CA ARG A 56 14.67 -11.14 7.41
C ARG A 56 13.79 -10.04 8.01
N PRO A 57 12.86 -10.39 8.90
CA PRO A 57 12.01 -9.41 9.56
C PRO A 57 12.87 -8.46 10.42
N SER A 58 12.71 -7.15 10.22
CA SER A 58 12.97 -6.15 11.26
C SER A 58 11.78 -6.14 12.24
N ALA A 59 11.96 -5.67 13.48
CA ALA A 59 10.94 -5.73 14.55
C ALA A 59 9.49 -5.55 14.06
N GLY A 60 8.68 -6.61 14.15
CA GLY A 60 7.27 -6.63 13.70
C GLY A 60 7.02 -6.86 12.21
N GLY A 61 8.05 -7.23 11.44
CA GLY A 61 7.97 -7.46 9.99
C GLY A 61 7.73 -8.92 9.58
N PHE A 62 7.84 -9.18 8.28
CA PHE A 62 7.73 -10.50 7.67
C PHE A 62 9.09 -11.03 7.22
N LEU A 63 9.23 -12.34 7.14
CA LEU A 63 10.33 -13.03 6.44
C LEU A 63 9.93 -13.18 4.97
N LEU A 64 10.80 -12.73 4.07
CA LEU A 64 10.63 -12.93 2.63
C LEU A 64 11.57 -14.03 2.15
N LEU A 65 10.99 -15.02 1.49
CA LEU A 65 11.68 -16.08 0.79
C LEU A 65 11.49 -15.90 -0.71
N GLY A 66 12.44 -16.40 -1.51
CA GLY A 66 12.22 -16.51 -2.94
C GLY A 66 13.04 -17.58 -3.62
N SER A 67 12.54 -18.00 -4.76
CA SER A 67 13.21 -18.93 -5.67
C SER A 67 13.22 -18.37 -7.09
N PRO A 68 14.38 -18.35 -7.78
CA PRO A 68 14.46 -17.94 -9.16
C PRO A 68 13.77 -18.98 -10.05
N THR A 69 13.09 -18.50 -11.08
CA THR A 69 12.39 -19.32 -12.08
C THR A 69 13.15 -19.42 -13.39
N ASP A 70 14.23 -18.65 -13.54
CA ASP A 70 15.12 -18.67 -14.69
C ASP A 70 16.59 -18.68 -14.26
N ALA A 71 17.46 -19.16 -15.15
CA ALA A 71 18.89 -19.28 -14.89
C ALA A 71 19.63 -17.93 -14.82
N ALA A 72 19.04 -16.85 -15.34
CA ALA A 72 19.60 -15.50 -15.29
C ALA A 72 19.22 -14.75 -14.00
N LEU A 73 18.46 -15.40 -13.10
CA LEU A 73 18.00 -14.85 -11.83
C LEU A 73 17.18 -13.56 -11.98
N GLN A 74 16.45 -13.41 -13.09
CA GLN A 74 15.67 -12.20 -13.39
C GLN A 74 14.22 -12.30 -12.95
N THR A 75 13.69 -13.49 -12.71
CA THR A 75 12.28 -13.75 -12.45
C THR A 75 12.17 -14.68 -11.26
N TRP A 76 11.37 -14.30 -10.27
CA TRP A 76 11.34 -14.95 -8.96
C TRP A 76 9.92 -15.33 -8.54
N ARG A 77 9.79 -16.47 -7.88
CA ARG A 77 8.63 -16.84 -7.05
C ARG A 77 8.94 -16.42 -5.63
N LEU A 78 7.96 -15.80 -4.97
CA LEU A 78 8.11 -15.25 -3.62
C LEU A 78 7.21 -15.97 -2.64
N ALA A 79 7.65 -16.06 -1.39
CA ALA A 79 6.81 -16.49 -0.27
C ALA A 79 7.04 -15.56 0.93
N GLN A 80 5.97 -15.27 1.66
CA GLN A 80 6.02 -14.46 2.87
C GLN A 80 5.66 -15.32 4.07
N VAL A 81 6.43 -15.16 5.15
CA VAL A 81 6.13 -15.77 6.44
C VAL A 81 5.88 -14.64 7.44
N ASN A 82 4.67 -14.61 8.01
CA ASN A 82 4.37 -13.68 9.10
C ASN A 82 4.86 -14.30 10.42
N THR A 83 6.03 -13.86 10.88
CA THR A 83 6.69 -14.40 12.07
C THR A 83 6.10 -13.90 13.39
N GLY A 84 5.09 -13.02 13.35
CA GLY A 84 4.40 -12.50 14.54
C GLY A 84 3.25 -13.37 15.04
N ALA A 85 2.85 -14.40 14.29
CA ALA A 85 1.77 -15.33 14.67
C ALA A 85 2.34 -16.56 15.40
N ALA A 86 1.53 -17.16 16.28
CA ALA A 86 1.90 -18.39 17.00
C ALA A 86 2.20 -19.57 16.05
N ASP A 87 1.52 -19.61 14.89
CA ASP A 87 1.75 -20.55 13.80
C ASP A 87 2.27 -19.75 12.58
N ALA A 88 3.59 -19.60 12.50
CA ALA A 88 4.21 -18.96 11.34
C ALA A 88 3.99 -19.85 10.10
N ILE A 89 3.21 -19.36 9.13
CA ILE A 89 2.92 -20.06 7.87
C ILE A 89 3.49 -19.26 6.71
N ALA A 90 4.23 -19.93 5.85
CA ALA A 90 4.71 -19.44 4.57
C ALA A 90 3.59 -19.51 3.54
N GLN A 91 3.19 -18.35 3.02
CA GLN A 91 2.29 -18.23 1.88
C GLN A 91 3.09 -17.87 0.64
N VAL A 92 3.01 -18.72 -0.39
CA VAL A 92 3.60 -18.45 -1.71
C VAL A 92 2.72 -17.44 -2.43
N ILE A 93 3.30 -16.33 -2.85
CA ILE A 93 2.61 -15.27 -3.57
C ILE A 93 2.30 -15.76 -4.99
N PRO A 94 1.05 -15.60 -5.48
CA PRO A 94 0.70 -15.95 -6.86
C PRO A 94 1.53 -15.20 -7.90
N GLY A 95 1.83 -15.86 -9.02
CA GLY A 95 2.62 -15.31 -10.12
C GLY A 95 4.13 -15.20 -9.84
N THR A 96 4.83 -14.60 -10.80
CA THR A 96 6.26 -14.33 -10.73
C THR A 96 6.53 -12.84 -10.68
N VAL A 97 7.64 -12.46 -10.06
CA VAL A 97 8.06 -11.06 -9.92
C VAL A 97 9.42 -10.90 -10.57
N SER A 98 9.57 -9.88 -11.42
CA SER A 98 10.86 -9.56 -12.04
C SER A 98 11.75 -8.81 -11.05
N LEU A 99 13.03 -9.15 -11.08
CA LEU A 99 14.09 -8.44 -10.38
C LEU A 99 14.30 -7.08 -11.06
N ARG A 100 14.11 -6.02 -10.31
CA ARG A 100 14.32 -4.65 -10.75
C ARG A 100 15.67 -4.14 -10.28
N LYS A 101 16.24 -3.25 -11.08
CA LYS A 101 17.42 -2.46 -10.71
C LYS A 101 17.16 -1.64 -9.45
N SER A 102 18.23 -1.18 -8.80
CA SER A 102 18.09 -0.36 -7.60
C SER A 102 17.37 0.96 -7.89
N ARG A 103 16.81 1.59 -6.85
CA ARG A 103 16.20 2.92 -7.00
C ARG A 103 17.21 3.94 -7.51
N ALA A 104 18.44 3.90 -7.00
CA ALA A 104 19.54 4.75 -7.43
C ALA A 104 19.86 4.60 -8.92
N GLU A 105 19.95 3.36 -9.42
CA GLU A 105 20.18 3.09 -10.84
C GLU A 105 19.02 3.59 -11.70
N ARG A 106 17.78 3.29 -11.29
CA ARG A 106 16.57 3.65 -12.06
C ARG A 106 16.32 5.14 -12.10
N ARG A 107 16.74 5.91 -11.08
CA ARG A 107 16.59 7.37 -11.05
C ARG A 107 17.81 8.15 -11.55
N SER A 108 18.89 7.47 -11.93
CA SER A 108 20.20 8.09 -12.19
C SER A 108 20.18 9.21 -13.26
N SER A 109 19.21 9.17 -14.18
CA SER A 109 19.00 10.18 -15.21
C SER A 109 17.83 11.12 -14.94
N LEU A 110 17.21 11.05 -13.75
CA LEU A 110 16.04 11.85 -13.40
C LEU A 110 16.39 12.93 -12.38
N GLU A 111 15.80 14.11 -12.57
CA GLU A 111 15.85 15.20 -11.61
C GLU A 111 14.45 15.69 -11.28
N LEU A 112 14.23 16.02 -10.00
CA LEU A 112 13.06 16.77 -9.58
C LEU A 112 13.39 18.26 -9.59
N ARG A 113 12.64 19.04 -10.37
CA ARG A 113 12.85 20.48 -10.50
C ARG A 113 11.58 21.24 -10.17
N TRP A 114 11.69 22.21 -9.26
CA TRP A 114 10.63 23.19 -9.08
C TRP A 114 10.54 24.08 -10.32
N PRO A 115 9.39 24.10 -11.00
CA PRO A 115 9.24 24.91 -12.20
C PRO A 115 9.24 26.40 -11.86
N PRO A 116 9.62 27.31 -12.79
CA PRO A 116 9.83 28.72 -12.48
C PRO A 116 8.65 29.44 -11.83
N MET A 117 7.41 29.05 -12.16
CA MET A 117 6.22 29.64 -11.53
C MET A 117 6.03 29.26 -10.06
N MET A 118 6.70 28.22 -9.59
CA MET A 118 6.73 27.86 -8.17
C MET A 118 7.83 28.60 -7.44
N THR A 119 8.93 29.01 -8.09
CA THR A 119 10.10 29.62 -7.43
C THR A 119 10.06 31.15 -7.40
N THR A 120 9.05 31.78 -8.01
CA THR A 120 8.80 33.23 -7.87
C THR A 120 8.29 33.60 -6.48
N THR A 121 8.57 34.82 -6.02
CA THR A 121 8.43 35.30 -4.62
C THR A 121 7.02 35.27 -4.01
N ASP A 122 6.00 34.80 -4.74
CA ASP A 122 4.65 34.50 -4.25
C ASP A 122 4.30 32.99 -4.41
N ALA A 123 5.28 32.12 -4.16
CA ALA A 123 5.24 30.66 -4.36
C ALA A 123 4.10 29.93 -3.64
N ALA A 124 3.39 30.60 -2.73
CA ALA A 124 2.31 30.00 -1.97
C ALA A 124 1.06 29.83 -2.85
N ALA A 125 1.04 28.70 -3.57
CA ALA A 125 -0.01 28.31 -4.48
C ALA A 125 -1.05 27.42 -3.79
N ASP A 126 -2.30 27.46 -4.24
CA ASP A 126 -3.35 26.54 -3.75
C ASP A 126 -3.06 25.07 -4.13
N GLU A 127 -2.15 24.85 -5.08
CA GLU A 127 -1.65 23.55 -5.52
C GLU A 127 -0.18 23.67 -5.92
N TYR A 128 0.63 22.72 -5.46
CA TYR A 128 2.05 22.63 -5.80
C TYR A 128 2.25 21.60 -6.89
N VAL A 129 3.12 21.92 -7.84
CA VAL A 129 3.52 21.03 -8.93
C VAL A 129 5.04 20.99 -9.04
N ILE A 130 5.57 19.86 -9.48
CA ILE A 130 7.01 19.67 -9.70
C ILE A 130 7.23 19.02 -11.07
N ASP A 131 8.33 19.37 -11.72
CA ASP A 131 8.75 18.72 -12.96
C ASP A 131 9.67 17.54 -12.62
N ILE A 132 9.37 16.38 -13.20
CA ILE A 132 10.26 15.21 -13.25
C ILE A 132 10.92 15.26 -14.61
N VAL A 133 12.22 15.56 -14.65
CA VAL A 133 12.96 15.81 -15.89
C VAL A 133 13.92 14.66 -16.14
N ASN A 134 13.98 14.14 -17.37
CA ASN A 134 15.07 13.26 -17.77
C ASN A 134 16.27 14.10 -18.23
N THR A 135 17.31 14.14 -17.42
CA THR A 135 18.55 14.90 -17.69
C THR A 135 19.65 14.05 -18.31
N GLY A 136 19.42 12.75 -18.49
CA GLY A 136 20.36 11.86 -19.18
C GLY A 136 20.23 11.87 -20.70
N ASP A 137 21.13 11.13 -21.34
CA ASP A 137 21.32 11.12 -22.79
C ASP A 137 20.44 10.08 -23.51
N THR A 138 19.74 9.24 -22.74
CA THR A 138 18.90 8.14 -23.24
C THR A 138 17.47 8.26 -22.72
N ARG A 139 16.52 7.66 -23.42
CA ARG A 139 15.12 7.61 -22.97
C ARG A 139 15.03 6.88 -21.64
N TRP A 140 14.46 7.54 -20.66
CA TRP A 140 14.10 6.94 -19.39
C TRP A 140 12.83 6.11 -19.55
N ILE A 141 12.86 4.85 -19.10
CA ILE A 141 11.73 3.92 -19.19
C ILE A 141 11.39 3.47 -17.78
N PRO A 142 10.13 3.64 -17.33
CA PRO A 142 9.70 3.20 -16.01
C PRO A 142 9.68 1.67 -15.91
N ASP A 143 10.09 1.15 -14.76
CA ASP A 143 10.11 -0.29 -14.47
C ASP A 143 9.15 -0.57 -13.30
N GLY A 144 7.85 -0.41 -13.56
CA GLY A 144 6.81 -0.43 -12.52
C GLY A 144 6.84 0.79 -11.58
N ASP A 145 7.47 1.88 -12.02
CA ASP A 145 7.52 3.14 -11.28
C ASP A 145 6.26 3.98 -11.46
N GLY A 146 5.96 4.78 -10.44
CA GLY A 146 4.91 5.79 -10.47
C GLY A 146 5.48 7.18 -10.20
N PHE A 147 4.93 8.20 -10.85
CA PHE A 147 5.27 9.61 -10.61
C PHE A 147 4.49 10.20 -9.43
N HIS A 148 4.44 9.45 -8.32
CA HIS A 148 3.82 9.93 -7.10
C HIS A 148 4.81 10.74 -6.26
N VAL A 149 4.51 12.03 -6.08
CA VAL A 149 5.31 12.95 -5.29
C VAL A 149 4.55 13.38 -4.04
N VAL A 150 5.17 13.19 -2.88
CA VAL A 150 4.68 13.68 -1.59
C VAL A 150 5.40 14.96 -1.21
N GLY A 151 4.64 15.95 -0.72
CA GLY A 151 5.16 17.21 -0.22
C GLY A 151 5.11 17.29 1.31
N VAL A 152 6.14 17.83 1.93
CA VAL A 152 6.25 17.97 3.39
C VAL A 152 6.74 19.37 3.72
N PHE A 153 5.95 20.15 4.46
CA PHE A 153 6.39 21.44 4.99
C PHE A 153 7.20 21.26 6.27
N THR A 154 8.29 22.01 6.38
CA THR A 154 9.16 22.04 7.56
C THR A 154 9.54 23.48 7.89
N GLU A 155 10.20 23.68 9.04
CA GLU A 155 10.88 24.94 9.31
C GLU A 155 12.09 25.11 8.37
N PRO A 156 12.42 26.34 7.96
CA PRO A 156 13.53 26.58 7.04
C PRO A 156 14.84 25.95 7.49
N GLY A 157 15.50 25.20 6.60
CA GLY A 157 16.76 24.51 6.87
C GLY A 157 16.64 23.14 7.56
N THR A 158 15.41 22.68 7.84
CA THR A 158 15.20 21.34 8.40
C THR A 158 15.38 20.27 7.32
N THR A 159 16.30 19.33 7.53
CA THR A 159 16.54 18.23 6.57
C THR A 159 15.97 16.89 7.02
N ASP A 160 15.76 16.74 8.33
CA ASP A 160 15.28 15.50 8.95
C ASP A 160 13.78 15.60 9.23
N PHE A 161 12.99 14.85 8.46
CA PHE A 161 11.54 14.82 8.62
C PHE A 161 10.98 13.43 8.28
N GLY A 162 9.95 13.05 9.03
CA GLY A 162 9.15 11.86 8.75
C GLY A 162 7.95 12.19 7.86
N PHE A 163 7.53 11.23 7.06
CA PHE A 163 6.29 11.34 6.28
C PHE A 163 5.64 9.97 6.14
N SER A 164 4.31 9.95 6.16
CA SER A 164 3.52 8.76 5.86
C SER A 164 2.91 8.85 4.48
N TRP A 165 2.89 7.74 3.76
CA TRP A 165 2.25 7.67 2.45
C TRP A 165 1.60 6.29 2.30
N ALA A 166 0.59 6.21 1.45
CA ALA A 166 -0.04 4.95 1.08
C ALA A 166 0.01 4.85 -0.45
N SER A 167 0.42 3.70 -0.96
CA SER A 167 0.36 3.41 -2.39
C SER A 167 -1.10 3.15 -2.78
N MET A 168 -1.87 4.20 -3.04
CA MET A 168 -3.24 4.07 -3.54
C MET A 168 -3.38 4.72 -4.91
N GLY A 169 -3.41 3.88 -5.95
CA GLY A 169 -3.98 4.23 -7.27
C GLY A 169 -3.28 5.37 -8.02
N HIS A 170 -2.00 5.63 -7.77
CA HIS A 170 -1.26 6.59 -8.58
C HIS A 170 -0.97 5.98 -9.95
N GLY A 171 -1.23 6.75 -11.01
CA GLY A 171 -1.03 6.30 -12.38
C GLY A 171 0.43 5.89 -12.62
N PRO A 172 0.67 4.93 -13.53
CA PRO A 172 2.02 4.53 -13.89
C PRO A 172 2.80 5.74 -14.41
N ALA A 173 4.11 5.77 -14.13
CA ALA A 173 5.00 6.74 -14.76
C ALA A 173 4.98 6.56 -16.29
N VAL A 174 5.31 7.63 -17.00
CA VAL A 174 5.43 7.62 -18.47
C VAL A 174 6.91 7.67 -18.85
N PRO A 175 7.31 7.03 -19.97
CA PRO A 175 8.67 7.17 -20.47
C PRO A 175 8.97 8.63 -20.82
N LEU A 176 10.21 9.07 -20.60
CA LEU A 176 10.67 10.43 -20.88
C LEU A 176 11.90 10.39 -21.79
N ASP A 177 11.84 11.04 -22.94
CA ASP A 177 13.01 11.24 -23.79
C ASP A 177 14.00 12.26 -23.16
N PRO A 178 15.28 12.30 -23.58
CA PRO A 178 16.25 13.27 -23.07
C PRO A 178 15.74 14.73 -23.13
N GLY A 179 15.76 15.42 -21.99
CA GLY A 179 15.25 16.79 -21.84
C GLY A 179 13.73 16.91 -21.71
N GLU A 180 12.98 15.82 -21.87
CA GLU A 180 11.54 15.80 -21.62
C GLU A 180 11.26 15.86 -20.12
N TYR A 181 10.08 16.38 -19.76
CA TYR A 181 9.62 16.39 -18.39
C TYR A 181 8.15 16.03 -18.26
N ALA A 182 7.80 15.38 -17.15
CA ALA A 182 6.42 15.24 -16.71
C ALA A 182 6.17 16.18 -15.53
N ARG A 183 5.14 17.01 -15.64
CA ARG A 183 4.69 17.85 -14.52
C ARG A 183 3.63 17.11 -13.72
N VAL A 184 3.87 16.99 -12.42
CA VAL A 184 2.96 16.28 -11.51
C VAL A 184 2.61 17.10 -10.28
N SER A 185 1.41 16.90 -9.76
CA SER A 185 0.97 17.53 -8.52
C SER A 185 1.69 16.92 -7.32
N VAL A 186 2.08 17.77 -6.38
CA VAL A 186 2.70 17.39 -5.11
C VAL A 186 1.62 17.14 -4.08
N ALA A 187 1.47 15.90 -3.65
CA ALA A 187 0.52 15.50 -2.63
C ALA A 187 1.03 15.88 -1.24
N LEU A 188 0.53 16.97 -0.68
CA LEU A 188 0.95 17.43 0.65
C LEU A 188 0.61 16.39 1.73
N ASN A 189 1.58 16.04 2.57
CA ASN A 189 1.47 15.03 3.62
C ASN A 189 0.42 15.40 4.67
N GLN A 190 -0.21 14.41 5.31
CA GLN A 190 -1.22 14.62 6.34
C GLN A 190 -0.67 15.06 7.70
N GLY A 191 0.50 14.57 8.09
CA GLY A 191 1.09 14.79 9.40
C GLY A 191 1.60 16.22 9.63
N THR A 192 2.17 16.86 8.60
CA THR A 192 2.72 18.22 8.70
C THR A 192 1.68 19.33 8.72
N ARG A 193 0.38 18.99 8.72
CA ARG A 193 -0.72 19.93 8.51
C ARG A 193 -1.23 20.60 9.79
N ALA A 194 -1.16 19.88 10.90
CA ALA A 194 -1.66 20.35 12.19
C ALA A 194 -0.84 21.55 12.69
N ASP A 195 0.47 21.48 12.46
CA ASP A 195 1.44 22.37 13.07
C ASP A 195 1.83 23.57 12.18
N LEU A 196 1.20 23.71 11.01
CA LEU A 196 1.44 24.86 10.13
C LEU A 196 1.04 26.18 10.81
N VAL A 197 1.98 27.11 10.84
CA VAL A 197 1.82 28.49 11.30
C VAL A 197 2.13 29.45 10.15
N PRO A 198 1.59 30.68 10.18
CA PRO A 198 1.97 31.68 9.18
C PRO A 198 3.45 32.01 9.28
N GLY A 199 4.12 32.12 8.13
CA GLY A 199 5.55 32.41 8.05
C GLY A 199 6.26 31.62 6.95
N ARG A 200 7.59 31.70 6.96
CA ARG A 200 8.45 31.04 5.99
C ARG A 200 8.61 29.56 6.32
N HIS A 201 8.43 28.72 5.31
CA HIS A 201 8.58 27.27 5.37
C HIS A 201 9.40 26.75 4.19
N ASP A 202 10.00 25.58 4.38
CA ASP A 202 10.57 24.80 3.30
C ASP A 202 9.59 23.68 2.92
N LEU A 203 9.20 23.63 1.64
CA LEU A 203 8.42 22.52 1.08
C LEU A 203 9.38 21.52 0.44
N HIS A 204 9.55 20.39 1.11
CA HIS A 204 10.27 19.24 0.56
C HIS A 204 9.34 18.43 -0.33
N ALA A 205 9.86 17.96 -1.47
CA ALA A 205 9.16 17.03 -2.35
C ALA A 205 9.95 15.73 -2.46
N ILE A 206 9.26 14.59 -2.44
CA ILE A 206 9.86 13.27 -2.56
C ILE A 206 9.05 12.45 -3.55
N MET A 207 9.67 12.00 -4.64
CA MET A 207 9.10 10.97 -5.49
C MET A 207 9.34 9.61 -4.85
N VAL A 208 8.28 9.05 -4.28
CA VAL A 208 8.42 8.00 -3.27
C VAL A 208 8.95 6.68 -3.84
N GLY A 209 8.51 6.29 -5.03
CA GLY A 209 8.91 5.03 -5.67
C GLY A 209 10.43 4.90 -5.91
N LEU A 210 11.08 6.02 -6.25
CA LEU A 210 12.53 6.09 -6.50
C LEU A 210 13.30 6.88 -5.44
N ASN A 211 12.64 7.29 -4.35
CA ASN A 211 13.21 8.13 -3.29
C ASN A 211 13.93 9.39 -3.85
N LEU A 212 13.48 9.93 -4.98
CA LEU A 212 14.11 11.07 -5.64
C LEU A 212 13.65 12.37 -4.98
N ARG A 213 14.57 13.33 -4.81
CA ARG A 213 14.34 14.62 -4.16
C ARG A 213 14.86 15.75 -5.04
N PRO A 214 14.26 16.95 -5.01
CA PRO A 214 14.88 18.12 -5.64
C PRO A 214 16.16 18.50 -4.90
N GLU A 215 17.08 19.17 -5.60
CA GLU A 215 18.33 19.67 -5.02
C GLU A 215 18.09 20.59 -3.82
N HIS A 216 17.06 21.43 -3.92
CA HIS A 216 16.64 22.35 -2.87
C HIS A 216 15.13 22.24 -2.60
N PRO A 217 14.71 22.35 -1.34
CA PRO A 217 13.29 22.52 -1.04
C PRO A 217 12.78 23.84 -1.62
N LEU A 218 11.47 23.93 -1.83
CA LEU A 218 10.86 25.17 -2.25
C LEU A 218 10.63 26.07 -1.03
N ALA A 219 11.21 27.27 -1.02
CA ALA A 219 10.90 28.26 0.00
C ALA A 219 9.51 28.84 -0.23
N VAL A 220 8.64 28.76 0.78
CA VAL A 220 7.24 29.18 0.70
C VAL A 220 6.89 30.06 1.91
N ASP A 221 6.38 31.26 1.65
CA ASP A 221 5.80 32.11 2.70
C ASP A 221 4.29 31.85 2.81
N LEU A 222 3.89 31.14 3.87
CA LEU A 222 2.50 30.80 4.12
C LEU A 222 1.78 31.90 4.90
N SER A 223 0.68 32.41 4.35
CA SER A 223 -0.24 33.29 5.07
C SER A 223 -1.28 32.51 5.87
N SER A 224 -1.87 33.16 6.88
CA SER A 224 -3.01 32.61 7.63
C SER A 224 -4.18 32.21 6.72
N ALA A 225 -4.42 32.97 5.64
CA ALA A 225 -5.50 32.71 4.69
C ALA A 225 -5.24 31.45 3.85
N GLN A 226 -3.99 31.20 3.46
CA GLN A 226 -3.62 29.97 2.75
C GLN A 226 -3.69 28.75 3.65
N ILE A 227 -3.19 28.86 4.89
CA ILE A 227 -3.31 27.80 5.88
C ILE A 227 -4.78 27.47 6.14
N ALA A 228 -5.66 28.48 6.26
CA ALA A 228 -7.09 28.28 6.39
C ALA A 228 -7.70 27.57 5.16
N ARG A 229 -7.33 27.97 3.94
CA ARG A 229 -7.77 27.31 2.70
C ARG A 229 -7.31 25.86 2.60
N TYR A 230 -6.06 25.55 2.94
CA TYR A 230 -5.59 24.17 3.00
C TYR A 230 -6.41 23.37 4.01
N ARG A 231 -6.64 23.93 5.21
CA ARG A 231 -7.48 23.29 6.23
C ARG A 231 -8.91 23.05 5.73
N GLU A 232 -9.51 23.99 5.01
CA GLU A 232 -10.88 23.88 4.48
C GLU A 232 -10.99 22.86 3.33
N ARG A 233 -10.13 22.94 2.32
CA ARG A 233 -10.06 21.97 1.20
C ARG A 233 -9.84 20.55 1.72
N TRP A 234 -9.19 20.42 2.87
CA TRP A 234 -8.89 19.13 3.48
C TRP A 234 -9.92 18.65 4.51
N ARG A 235 -10.71 19.55 5.11
CA ARG A 235 -11.92 19.20 5.86
C ARG A 235 -12.95 18.48 4.98
N GLY A 236 -13.02 18.82 3.69
CA GLY A 236 -13.83 18.08 2.72
C GLY A 236 -13.38 16.65 2.43
N ARG A 237 -12.21 16.23 2.96
CA ARG A 237 -11.68 14.85 2.86
C ARG A 237 -11.49 14.17 4.22
N SER A 238 -11.51 14.90 5.33
CA SER A 238 -11.75 14.28 6.63
C SER A 238 -13.21 13.86 6.64
N SER A 239 -13.47 12.55 6.73
CA SER A 239 -14.80 12.02 7.00
C SER A 239 -15.41 12.87 8.13
N SER A 240 -16.45 13.66 7.83
CA SER A 240 -17.14 14.43 8.87
C SER A 240 -17.57 13.48 9.99
N PRO A 241 -17.81 13.93 11.23
CA PRO A 241 -18.38 13.06 12.26
C PRO A 241 -19.58 12.27 11.72
N ASP A 242 -20.41 12.88 10.88
CA ASP A 242 -21.54 12.22 10.20
C ASP A 242 -21.11 11.19 9.14
N ASP A 243 -20.05 11.44 8.36
CA ASP A 243 -19.52 10.45 7.41
C ASP A 243 -18.84 9.29 8.14
N ARG A 244 -18.13 9.58 9.24
CA ARG A 244 -17.44 8.59 10.05
C ARG A 244 -18.45 7.70 10.75
N ARG A 245 -19.51 8.31 11.29
CA ARG A 245 -20.66 7.63 11.86
C ARG A 245 -21.35 6.77 10.81
N ARG A 246 -21.63 7.29 9.61
CA ARG A 246 -22.18 6.51 8.49
C ARG A 246 -21.30 5.33 8.08
N MET A 247 -19.99 5.51 8.00
CA MET A 247 -19.05 4.42 7.69
C MET A 247 -19.05 3.34 8.77
N LEU A 248 -19.06 3.74 10.04
CA LEU A 248 -19.13 2.81 11.17
C LEU A 248 -20.49 2.10 11.21
N ASP A 249 -21.58 2.79 10.90
CA ASP A 249 -22.92 2.19 10.75
C ASP A 249 -22.96 1.11 9.66
N LEU A 250 -22.36 1.38 8.49
CA LEU A 250 -22.23 0.40 7.41
C LEU A 250 -21.39 -0.82 7.85
N GLN A 251 -20.29 -0.60 8.60
CA GLN A 251 -19.48 -1.69 9.13
C GLN A 251 -20.25 -2.52 10.17
N VAL A 252 -21.03 -1.87 11.04
CA VAL A 252 -21.91 -2.54 12.01
C VAL A 252 -22.97 -3.39 11.30
N GLN A 253 -23.60 -2.86 10.25
CA GLN A 253 -24.58 -3.60 9.44
C GLN A 253 -23.95 -4.84 8.78
N ARG A 254 -22.78 -4.68 8.16
CA ARG A 254 -22.03 -5.79 7.57
C ARG A 254 -21.69 -6.89 8.59
N LEU A 255 -21.15 -6.51 9.75
CA LEU A 255 -20.78 -7.48 10.79
C LEU A 255 -22.00 -8.24 11.32
N ARG A 256 -23.14 -7.56 11.47
CA ARG A 256 -24.41 -8.22 11.85
C ARG A 256 -24.88 -9.21 10.79
N ALA A 257 -24.83 -8.84 9.51
CA ALA A 257 -25.20 -9.72 8.42
C ALA A 257 -24.29 -10.97 8.36
N GLN A 258 -22.98 -10.82 8.60
CA GLN A 258 -22.04 -11.96 8.65
C GLN A 258 -22.31 -12.90 9.84
N ILE A 259 -22.64 -12.35 11.01
CA ILE A 259 -23.03 -13.16 12.18
C ILE A 259 -24.34 -13.92 11.91
N ALA A 260 -25.35 -13.23 11.35
CA ALA A 260 -26.64 -13.85 10.99
C ALA A 260 -26.48 -14.94 9.92
N ALA A 261 -25.62 -14.69 8.93
CA ALA A 261 -25.28 -15.65 7.88
C ALA A 261 -24.58 -16.88 8.46
N GLY A 262 -23.64 -16.70 9.39
CA GLY A 262 -22.99 -17.83 10.06
C GLY A 262 -23.93 -18.67 10.93
N ALA A 263 -24.91 -18.03 11.58
CA ALA A 263 -25.97 -18.73 12.32
C ALA A 263 -26.93 -19.51 11.39
N SER A 264 -27.07 -19.08 10.14
CA SER A 264 -27.97 -19.64 9.13
C SER A 264 -27.22 -20.26 7.95
N LEU A 265 -25.99 -20.74 8.16
CA LEU A 265 -25.04 -21.08 7.10
C LEU A 265 -25.59 -22.09 6.08
N VAL A 266 -26.36 -23.08 6.55
CA VAL A 266 -26.99 -24.09 5.66
C VAL A 266 -28.01 -23.43 4.72
N ALA A 267 -28.89 -22.59 5.26
CA ALA A 267 -29.90 -21.89 4.46
C ALA A 267 -29.27 -20.89 3.48
N VAL A 268 -28.19 -20.21 3.90
CA VAL A 268 -27.39 -19.33 3.03
C VAL A 268 -26.78 -20.12 1.88
N ALA A 269 -26.16 -21.28 2.15
CA ALA A 269 -25.54 -22.11 1.14
C ALA A 269 -26.56 -22.71 0.15
N GLU A 270 -27.71 -23.18 0.65
CA GLU A 270 -28.81 -23.69 -0.19
C GLU A 270 -29.36 -22.60 -1.11
N MET A 271 -29.54 -21.38 -0.59
CA MET A 271 -30.03 -20.25 -1.35
C MET A 271 -29.06 -19.82 -2.45
N VAL A 272 -27.76 -19.72 -2.13
CA VAL A 272 -26.72 -19.40 -3.13
C VAL A 272 -26.64 -20.48 -4.19
N ALA A 273 -26.72 -21.76 -3.81
CA ALA A 273 -26.68 -22.88 -4.75
C ALA A 273 -27.90 -22.96 -5.68
N ALA A 274 -29.04 -22.41 -5.26
CA ALA A 274 -30.28 -22.41 -6.04
C ALA A 274 -30.44 -21.20 -6.98
N ALA A 275 -29.64 -20.14 -6.80
CA ALA A 275 -29.72 -18.93 -7.61
C ALA A 275 -29.19 -19.17 -9.04
N GLU A 276 -29.85 -18.57 -10.03
CA GLU A 276 -29.45 -18.65 -11.44
C GLU A 276 -28.33 -17.65 -11.79
N SER A 277 -28.07 -16.67 -10.91
CA SER A 277 -27.01 -15.67 -11.08
C SER A 277 -26.52 -15.09 -9.74
N ASP A 278 -25.32 -14.51 -9.75
CA ASP A 278 -24.74 -13.80 -8.59
C ASP A 278 -25.67 -12.69 -8.07
N ALA A 279 -26.28 -11.92 -8.97
CA ALA A 279 -27.20 -10.84 -8.62
C ALA A 279 -28.48 -11.38 -7.92
N GLU A 280 -29.01 -12.50 -8.40
CA GLU A 280 -30.16 -13.16 -7.76
C GLU A 280 -29.79 -13.74 -6.39
N ALA A 281 -28.59 -14.30 -6.25
CA ALA A 281 -28.09 -14.81 -4.97
C ALA A 281 -28.02 -13.68 -3.94
N VAL A 282 -27.49 -12.51 -4.32
CA VAL A 282 -27.35 -11.35 -3.43
C VAL A 282 -28.72 -10.78 -3.02
N ILE A 283 -29.68 -10.65 -3.96
CA ILE A 283 -31.06 -10.21 -3.65
C ILE A 283 -31.75 -11.18 -2.69
N SER A 284 -31.58 -12.49 -2.94
CA SER A 284 -32.17 -13.54 -2.11
C SER A 284 -31.55 -13.53 -0.71
N LEU A 285 -30.23 -13.38 -0.61
CA LEU A 285 -29.52 -13.28 0.67
C LEU A 285 -29.92 -12.03 1.47
N ALA A 286 -30.10 -10.88 0.81
CA ALA A 286 -30.60 -9.67 1.45
C ALA A 286 -31.97 -9.90 2.11
N THR A 287 -32.84 -10.65 1.42
CA THR A 287 -34.16 -11.03 1.93
C THR A 287 -34.06 -12.04 3.08
N LEU A 288 -33.21 -13.06 2.96
CA LEU A 288 -33.02 -14.10 3.97
C LEU A 288 -32.47 -13.55 5.28
N LEU A 289 -31.52 -12.61 5.20
CA LEU A 289 -30.78 -12.07 6.33
C LEU A 289 -31.36 -10.75 6.86
N ASP A 290 -32.45 -10.26 6.26
CA ASP A 290 -33.09 -8.97 6.57
C ASP A 290 -32.06 -7.82 6.61
N CYS A 291 -31.27 -7.71 5.54
CA CYS A 291 -30.20 -6.71 5.42
C CYS A 291 -30.23 -5.99 4.08
N ASP A 292 -29.46 -4.90 3.98
CA ASP A 292 -29.29 -4.18 2.73
C ASP A 292 -28.45 -4.98 1.72
N GLU A 293 -28.59 -4.63 0.44
CA GLU A 293 -27.91 -5.31 -0.68
C GLU A 293 -26.38 -5.29 -0.54
N ALA A 294 -25.78 -4.23 0.00
CA ALA A 294 -24.33 -4.14 0.16
C ALA A 294 -23.83 -5.06 1.29
N SER A 295 -24.59 -5.19 2.38
CA SER A 295 -24.34 -6.16 3.44
C SER A 295 -24.50 -7.61 2.94
N ALA A 296 -25.51 -7.87 2.11
CA ALA A 296 -25.72 -9.18 1.48
C ALA A 296 -24.60 -9.54 0.49
N GLN A 297 -24.16 -8.59 -0.33
CA GLN A 297 -23.01 -8.73 -1.21
C GLN A 297 -21.74 -9.07 -0.42
N ALA A 298 -21.52 -8.38 0.71
CA ALA A 298 -20.37 -8.68 1.56
C ALA A 298 -20.42 -10.09 2.17
N VAL A 299 -21.62 -10.64 2.45
CA VAL A 299 -21.79 -12.03 2.87
C VAL A 299 -21.52 -12.99 1.72
N TYR A 300 -22.02 -12.69 0.52
CA TYR A 300 -21.77 -13.47 -0.70
C TYR A 300 -20.27 -13.59 -1.00
N ASP A 301 -19.53 -12.49 -0.86
CA ASP A 301 -18.08 -12.42 -1.09
C ASP A 301 -17.24 -12.94 0.11
N SER A 302 -17.88 -13.33 1.22
CA SER A 302 -17.17 -13.78 2.41
C SER A 302 -16.59 -15.18 2.23
N ALA A 303 -15.37 -15.40 2.73
CA ALA A 303 -14.80 -16.74 2.76
C ALA A 303 -15.61 -17.63 3.72
N LEU A 304 -15.88 -18.88 3.34
CA LEU A 304 -16.62 -19.85 4.17
C LEU A 304 -16.07 -19.98 5.60
N ARG A 305 -14.75 -19.83 5.78
CA ARG A 305 -14.10 -19.87 7.10
C ARG A 305 -14.62 -18.80 8.06
N GLU A 306 -15.03 -17.65 7.53
CA GLU A 306 -15.49 -16.45 8.26
C GLU A 306 -16.95 -16.57 8.65
N LEU A 307 -17.71 -17.45 7.98
CA LEU A 307 -19.11 -17.75 8.29
C LEU A 307 -19.27 -18.98 9.19
N ARG A 308 -18.18 -19.60 9.66
CA ARG A 308 -18.26 -20.75 10.57
C ARG A 308 -18.74 -20.30 11.96
N PRO A 309 -19.55 -21.11 12.67
CA PRO A 309 -19.97 -20.81 14.03
C PRO A 309 -18.79 -20.53 15.00
N GLY A 310 -17.65 -21.19 14.81
CA GLY A 310 -16.45 -20.96 15.64
C GLY A 310 -15.76 -19.61 15.41
N TYR A 311 -16.10 -18.87 14.36
CA TYR A 311 -15.58 -17.52 14.08
C TYR A 311 -16.51 -16.41 14.60
N ALA A 312 -17.73 -16.77 15.02
CA ALA A 312 -18.72 -15.83 15.53
C ALA A 312 -18.23 -14.98 16.72
N PRO A 313 -17.50 -15.53 17.73
CA PRO A 313 -17.01 -14.72 18.85
C PRO A 313 -16.07 -13.58 18.40
N THR A 314 -15.24 -13.82 17.38
CA THR A 314 -14.33 -12.79 16.82
C THR A 314 -15.12 -11.70 16.08
N LEU A 315 -16.19 -12.08 15.36
CA LEU A 315 -17.07 -11.12 14.71
C LEU A 315 -17.89 -10.30 15.73
N GLU A 316 -18.33 -10.92 16.82
CA GLU A 316 -19.05 -10.27 17.92
C GLU A 316 -18.18 -9.27 18.68
N GLU A 317 -16.91 -9.62 18.94
CA GLU A 317 -15.93 -8.71 19.53
C GLU A 317 -15.70 -7.48 18.62
N ARG A 318 -15.48 -7.71 17.32
CA ARG A 318 -15.33 -6.63 16.34
C ARG A 318 -16.59 -5.78 16.21
N LEU A 319 -17.77 -6.39 16.27
CA LEU A 319 -19.05 -5.68 16.26
C LEU A 319 -19.19 -4.78 17.49
N THR A 320 -18.82 -5.30 18.66
CA THR A 320 -18.85 -4.55 19.92
C THR A 320 -17.92 -3.35 19.88
N GLU A 321 -16.68 -3.54 19.43
CA GLU A 321 -15.70 -2.45 19.30
C GLU A 321 -16.13 -1.42 18.26
N THR A 322 -16.60 -1.85 17.09
CA THR A 322 -17.07 -0.93 16.03
C THR A 322 -18.30 -0.14 16.49
N THR A 323 -19.21 -0.76 17.23
CA THR A 323 -20.39 -0.10 17.82
C THR A 323 -19.97 0.94 18.85
N ARG A 324 -19.00 0.61 19.72
CA ARG A 324 -18.44 1.54 20.69
C ARG A 324 -17.78 2.74 20.01
N LEU A 325 -17.01 2.50 18.96
CA LEU A 325 -16.38 3.56 18.17
C LEU A 325 -17.41 4.44 17.48
N ARG A 326 -18.53 3.88 16.99
CA ARG A 326 -19.63 4.66 16.41
C ARG A 326 -20.29 5.56 17.43
N ASP A 327 -20.61 5.03 18.62
CA ASP A 327 -21.32 5.76 19.66
C ASP A 327 -20.46 6.88 20.29
N ALA A 328 -19.13 6.81 20.09
CA ALA A 328 -18.18 7.82 20.52
C ALA A 328 -17.95 8.97 19.51
N VAL A 329 -18.57 8.90 18.31
CA VAL A 329 -18.51 9.93 17.26
C VAL A 329 -19.74 10.84 17.33
#